data_AF-A0A2Z6RQQ0-F1
#
_entry.id   AF-A0A2Z6RQQ0-F1
#
_cell.length_a   1.000
_cell.length_b   1.000
_cell.length_c   1.000
_cell.angle_alpha   90.00
_cell.angle_beta   90.00
_cell.angle_gamma   90.00
#
_symmetry.space_group_name_H-M   'P 1'
#
loop_
_entity.id
_entity.type
_entity.pdbx_description
1 polymer ?
#
loop_
_entity_poly.entity_id
_entity_poly.type
_entity_poly.pdbx_seq_one_letter_code
_entity_poly.pdbx_strand_id
1 'polypeptide(L)'
;MANSKIINGRPCHPQSQGLVERANGILQQKLGKWKENTGRNDWSFGLHSVILLMNHSYCRSYKKTPYKLVFGDKLHGGCTLIEDLFNKGIYDEENIPETVTIKDFKYSAENLDDDMVDEQGKEHIKIF
;
A
#
# COMPACT_ATOMS: atom_id res chain seq x y z
N MET A 1 2.28 -31.60 3.38
CA MET A 1 2.96 -30.92 2.26
C MET A 1 1.90 -30.28 1.39
N ALA A 2 1.98 -28.98 1.13
CA ALA A 2 1.08 -28.34 0.18
C ALA A 2 1.52 -28.73 -1.24
N ASN A 3 0.62 -29.35 -2.02
CA ASN A 3 0.87 -29.67 -3.42
C ASN A 3 0.62 -28.41 -4.27
N SER A 4 1.70 -27.79 -4.75
CA SER A 4 1.61 -26.62 -5.64
C SER A 4 1.27 -27.06 -7.06
N LYS A 5 0.16 -26.55 -7.61
CA LYS A 5 -0.26 -26.79 -8.99
C LYS A 5 -0.02 -25.55 -9.84
N ILE A 6 0.69 -25.70 -10.96
CA ILE A 6 0.91 -24.62 -11.94
C ILE A 6 -0.38 -24.43 -12.75
N ILE A 7 -0.86 -23.19 -12.84
CA ILE A 7 -2.02 -22.80 -13.65
C ILE A 7 -1.51 -21.85 -14.75
N ASN A 8 -1.55 -22.31 -16.00
CA ASN A 8 -1.11 -21.51 -17.14
C ASN A 8 -2.27 -20.69 -17.71
N GLY A 9 -1.97 -19.44 -18.09
CA GLY A 9 -2.89 -18.61 -18.87
C GLY A 9 -3.06 -19.17 -20.28
N ARG A 10 -4.16 -18.81 -20.94
CA ARG A 10 -4.34 -19.18 -22.35
C ARG A 10 -3.41 -18.30 -23.20
N PRO A 11 -2.69 -18.88 -24.19
CA PRO A 11 -1.84 -18.09 -25.09
C PRO A 11 -2.62 -16.92 -25.71
N CYS A 12 -2.02 -15.73 -25.67
CA CYS A 12 -2.58 -14.49 -26.21
C CYS A 12 -3.97 -14.12 -25.66
N HIS A 13 -4.28 -14.53 -24.42
CA HIS A 13 -5.53 -14.18 -23.75
C HIS A 13 -5.24 -13.47 -22.42
N PRO A 14 -4.95 -12.15 -22.47
CA PRO A 14 -4.55 -11.34 -21.31
C PRO A 14 -5.58 -11.44 -20.18
N GLN A 15 -6.87 -11.56 -20.54
CA GLN A 15 -7.98 -11.68 -19.61
C GLN A 15 -7.89 -12.89 -18.65
N SER A 16 -7.19 -13.97 -19.03
CA SER A 16 -6.93 -15.11 -18.13
C SER A 16 -5.98 -14.76 -16.98
N GLN A 17 -5.21 -13.68 -17.11
CA GLN A 17 -4.31 -13.12 -16.08
C GLN A 17 -4.58 -11.63 -15.84
N GLY A 18 -5.74 -11.13 -16.26
CA GLY A 18 -6.01 -9.69 -16.37
C GLY A 18 -6.01 -8.96 -15.03
N LEU A 19 -6.22 -9.67 -13.92
CA LEU A 19 -6.08 -9.11 -12.57
C LEU A 19 -4.62 -8.77 -12.26
N VAL A 20 -3.69 -9.67 -12.60
CA VAL A 20 -2.26 -9.47 -12.40
C VAL A 20 -1.77 -8.36 -13.31
N GLU A 21 -2.20 -8.35 -14.57
CA GLU A 21 -1.85 -7.29 -15.53
C GLU A 21 -2.34 -5.92 -15.07
N ARG A 22 -3.60 -5.82 -14.62
CA ARG A 22 -4.15 -4.56 -14.08
C ARG A 22 -3.40 -4.10 -12.83
N ALA A 23 -3.13 -5.02 -11.89
CA ALA A 23 -2.39 -4.69 -10.68
C ALA A 23 -0.97 -4.20 -11.00
N ASN A 24 -0.29 -4.84 -11.96
CA ASN A 24 1.03 -4.43 -12.43
C ASN A 24 0.99 -3.06 -13.12
N GLY A 25 -0.06 -2.76 -13.91
CA GLY A 25 -0.26 -1.44 -14.51
C GLY A 25 -0.40 -0.33 -13.45
N ILE A 26 -1.22 -0.56 -12.42
CA ILE A 26 -1.38 0.38 -11.29
C ILE A 26 -0.06 0.57 -10.54
N LEU A 27 0.69 -0.52 -10.30
CA LEU A 27 2.00 -0.47 -9.66
C LEU A 27 2.98 0.41 -10.46
N GLN A 28 3.05 0.21 -11.77
CA GLN A 28 3.91 1.01 -12.65
C GLN A 28 3.55 2.49 -12.63
N GLN A 29 2.26 2.83 -12.68
CA GLN A 29 1.79 4.22 -12.60
C GLN A 29 2.18 4.88 -11.27
N LYS A 30 1.90 4.22 -10.14
CA LYS A 30 2.24 4.76 -8.82
C LYS A 30 3.76 4.88 -8.61
N LEU A 31 4.52 3.92 -9.14
CA LEU A 31 5.98 3.96 -9.09
C LEU A 31 6.55 5.08 -9.97
N GLY A 32 5.94 5.36 -11.13
CA GLY A 32 6.26 6.52 -11.97
C GLY A 32 6.05 7.84 -11.23
N LYS A 33 4.88 8.02 -10.61
CA LYS A 33 4.58 9.22 -9.80
C LYS A 33 5.53 9.37 -8.60
N TRP A 34 5.86 8.27 -7.91
CA TRP A 34 6.86 8.27 -6.83
C TRP A 34 8.25 8.71 -7.33
N LYS A 35 8.64 8.22 -8.51
CA LYS A 35 9.91 8.55 -9.17
C LYS A 35 10.00 10.03 -9.51
N GLU A 36 8.95 10.59 -10.10
CA GLU A 36 8.83 12.02 -10.44
C GLU A 36 8.93 12.89 -9.18
N ASN A 37 8.21 12.54 -8.12
CA ASN A 37 8.20 13.30 -6.87
C ASN A 37 9.55 13.27 -6.13
N THR A 38 10.27 12.15 -6.20
CA THR A 38 11.52 11.98 -5.44
C THR A 38 12.76 12.36 -6.26
N GLY A 39 12.64 12.46 -7.60
CA GLY A 39 13.77 12.66 -8.51
C GLY A 39 14.76 11.48 -8.56
N ARG A 40 14.41 10.37 -7.91
CA ARG A 40 15.25 9.18 -7.76
C ARG A 40 15.07 8.23 -8.93
N ASN A 41 16.12 7.48 -9.29
CA ASN A 41 16.05 6.46 -10.35
C ASN A 41 16.04 5.03 -9.82
N ASP A 42 16.30 4.84 -8.54
CA ASP A 42 16.31 3.55 -7.84
C ASP A 42 14.89 3.16 -7.42
N TRP A 43 14.14 2.65 -8.40
CA TRP A 43 12.75 2.21 -8.26
C TRP A 43 12.57 1.13 -7.18
N SER A 44 13.59 0.32 -6.91
CA SER A 44 13.55 -0.73 -5.89
C SER A 44 13.37 -0.17 -4.48
N PHE A 45 13.90 1.03 -4.21
CA PHE A 45 13.73 1.70 -2.92
C PHE A 45 12.27 2.15 -2.73
N GLY A 46 11.65 2.71 -3.76
CA GLY A 46 10.26 3.15 -3.73
C GLY A 46 9.23 2.02 -3.75
N LEU A 47 9.63 0.83 -4.22
CA LEU A 47 8.74 -0.30 -4.42
C LEU A 47 8.01 -0.70 -3.13
N HIS A 48 8.74 -0.78 -2.00
CA HIS A 48 8.15 -1.16 -0.73
C HIS A 48 7.06 -0.18 -0.28
N SER A 49 7.35 1.13 -0.37
CA SER A 49 6.40 2.18 -0.03
C SER A 49 5.18 2.18 -0.94
N VAL A 50 5.36 1.99 -2.24
CA VAL A 50 4.26 1.94 -3.21
C VAL A 50 3.37 0.71 -2.97
N ILE A 51 3.95 -0.46 -2.75
CA ILE A 51 3.19 -1.69 -2.46
C ILE A 51 2.42 -1.55 -1.15
N LEU A 52 3.04 -1.00 -0.10
CA LEU A 52 2.38 -0.75 1.18
C LEU A 52 1.17 0.16 0.97
N LEU A 53 1.34 1.23 0.22
CA LEU A 53 0.27 2.18 -0.11
C LEU A 53 -0.85 1.52 -0.93
N MET A 54 -0.51 0.68 -1.91
CA MET A 54 -1.50 -0.09 -2.67
C MET A 54 -2.31 -1.04 -1.78
N ASN A 55 -1.64 -1.75 -0.86
CA ASN A 55 -2.29 -2.68 0.07
C ASN A 55 -3.15 -1.96 1.13
N HIS A 56 -2.84 -0.71 1.42
CA HIS A 56 -3.61 0.14 2.34
C HIS A 56 -4.68 1.00 1.63
N SER A 57 -4.68 1.06 0.30
CA SER A 57 -5.67 1.81 -0.47
C SER A 57 -7.06 1.22 -0.26
N TYR A 58 -8.05 2.09 -0.02
CA TYR A 58 -9.42 1.65 0.16
C TYR A 58 -10.02 1.22 -1.18
N CYS A 59 -10.46 -0.03 -1.30
CA CYS A 59 -11.13 -0.48 -2.51
C CYS A 59 -12.63 -0.23 -2.41
N ARG A 60 -13.17 0.65 -3.26
CA ARG A 60 -14.60 1.01 -3.28
C ARG A 60 -15.52 -0.19 -3.50
N SER A 61 -15.11 -1.14 -4.35
CA SER A 61 -15.91 -2.33 -4.69
C SER A 61 -16.12 -3.26 -3.49
N TYR A 62 -15.08 -3.48 -2.68
CA TYR A 62 -15.12 -4.41 -1.55
C TYR A 62 -15.30 -3.71 -0.19
N LYS A 63 -15.34 -2.38 -0.19
CA LYS A 63 -15.44 -1.52 1.00
C LYS A 63 -14.38 -1.81 2.08
N LYS A 64 -13.21 -2.29 1.66
CA LYS A 64 -12.08 -2.70 2.51
C LYS A 64 -10.77 -2.46 1.79
N THR A 65 -9.67 -2.41 2.55
CA THR A 65 -8.30 -2.41 2.00
C THR A 65 -7.88 -3.84 1.66
N PRO A 66 -7.02 -4.06 0.63
CA PRO A 66 -6.47 -5.37 0.34
C PRO A 66 -5.79 -6.02 1.55
N TYR A 67 -5.07 -5.24 2.37
CA TYR A 67 -4.47 -5.75 3.61
C TYR A 67 -5.52 -6.35 4.56
N LYS A 68 -6.60 -5.60 4.83
CA LYS A 68 -7.68 -6.07 5.70
C LYS A 68 -8.41 -7.29 5.13
N LEU A 69 -8.44 -7.42 3.81
CA LEU A 69 -9.04 -8.58 3.15
C LEU A 69 -8.22 -9.86 3.40
N VAL A 70 -6.89 -9.76 3.42
CA VAL A 70 -5.98 -10.91 3.59
C VAL A 70 -5.76 -11.25 5.06
N PHE A 71 -5.53 -10.25 5.91
CA PHE A 71 -5.13 -10.46 7.31
C PHE A 71 -6.28 -10.33 8.31
N GLY A 72 -7.45 -9.86 7.87
CA GLY A 72 -8.63 -9.69 8.73
C GLY A 72 -8.60 -8.43 9.59
N ASP A 73 -7.43 -7.83 9.82
CA ASP A 73 -7.26 -6.63 10.64
C ASP A 73 -6.80 -5.40 9.83
N LYS A 74 -6.93 -4.21 10.41
CA LYS A 74 -6.37 -2.97 9.86
C LYS A 74 -4.84 -3.01 9.98
N LEU A 75 -4.16 -2.39 9.01
CA LEU A 75 -2.73 -2.14 9.14
C LEU A 75 -2.53 -1.13 10.29
N HIS A 76 -1.69 -1.49 11.26
CA HIS A 76 -1.23 -0.53 12.26
C HIS A 76 -0.11 0.30 11.63
N GLY A 77 -0.42 1.55 11.27
CA GLY A 77 0.54 2.48 10.70
C GLY A 77 1.48 3.05 11.76
N GLY A 78 2.71 3.39 11.34
CA GLY A 78 3.71 4.07 12.17
C GLY A 78 4.05 3.32 13.43
N CYS A 79 4.75 2.18 13.28
CA CYS A 79 5.39 1.50 14.40
C CYS A 79 6.49 2.39 15.02
N THR A 80 6.09 3.47 15.71
CA THR A 80 6.98 4.30 16.51
C THR A 80 7.39 3.59 17.78
N LEU A 81 6.88 2.39 18.06
CA LEU A 81 7.17 1.67 19.30
C LEU A 81 8.68 1.53 19.55
N ILE A 82 9.47 1.23 18.53
CA ILE A 82 10.92 1.14 18.68
C ILE A 82 11.53 2.52 18.98
N GLU A 83 11.11 3.57 18.28
CA GLU A 83 11.56 4.95 18.53
C GLU A 83 11.13 5.46 19.91
N ASP A 84 9.90 5.14 20.32
CA ASP A 84 9.31 5.51 21.61
C ASP A 84 10.01 4.79 22.76
N LEU A 85 10.35 3.51 22.60
CA LEU A 85 11.16 2.76 23.57
C LEU A 85 12.58 3.32 23.64
N PHE A 86 13.19 3.62 22.49
CA PHE A 86 14.53 4.21 22.43
C PHE A 86 14.58 5.60 23.08
N ASN A 87 13.59 6.45 22.81
CA ASN A 87 13.43 7.78 23.44
C ASN A 87 13.16 7.68 24.95
N LYS A 88 12.56 6.58 25.41
CA LYS A 88 12.38 6.27 26.83
C LYS A 88 13.64 5.65 27.48
N GLY A 89 14.71 5.43 26.72
CA GLY A 89 15.95 4.83 27.22
C GLY A 89 15.86 3.33 27.49
N ILE A 90 14.90 2.64 26.87
CA ILE A 90 14.72 1.19 27.01
C ILE A 90 15.48 0.52 25.85
N TYR A 91 16.56 -0.18 26.19
CA TYR A 91 17.41 -0.88 25.22
C TYR A 91 17.42 -2.39 25.38
N ASP A 92 17.08 -2.89 26.58
CA ASP A 92 17.06 -4.31 26.91
C ASP A 92 15.63 -4.83 27.06
N GLU A 93 15.42 -6.11 26.72
CA GLU A 93 14.12 -6.77 26.76
C GLU A 93 13.52 -6.79 28.18
N GLU A 94 14.36 -6.93 29.21
CA GLU A 94 13.93 -6.93 30.62
C GLU A 94 13.32 -5.60 31.07
N ASN A 95 13.62 -4.51 30.36
CA ASN A 95 13.15 -3.16 30.66
C ASN A 95 11.90 -2.76 29.85
N ILE A 96 11.37 -3.67 29.02
CA ILE A 96 10.15 -3.42 28.25
C ILE A 96 8.94 -3.58 29.19
N PRO A 97 8.08 -2.56 29.34
CA PRO A 97 6.90 -2.67 30.20
C PRO A 97 5.91 -3.69 29.62
N GLU A 98 5.20 -4.42 30.50
CA GLU A 98 4.23 -5.47 30.11
C GLU A 98 3.12 -4.98 29.18
N THR A 99 2.79 -3.68 29.21
CA THR A 99 1.81 -3.05 28.32
C THR A 99 2.36 -1.78 27.69
N VAL A 100 2.35 -1.71 26.36
CA VAL A 100 2.73 -0.51 25.59
C VAL A 100 1.55 -0.06 24.73
N THR A 101 1.15 1.20 24.87
CA THR A 101 0.15 1.82 24.00
C THR A 101 0.81 2.31 22.71
N ILE A 102 0.51 1.66 21.59
CA ILE A 102 0.98 2.09 20.27
C ILE A 102 0.04 3.20 19.77
N LYS A 103 0.61 4.35 19.41
CA LYS A 103 -0.14 5.40 18.71
C LYS A 103 -0.31 4.95 17.27
N ASP A 104 -1.52 4.52 16.90
CA ASP A 104 -1.85 4.25 15.50
C ASP A 104 -1.64 5.53 14.69
N PHE A 105 -0.61 5.58 13.84
CA PHE A 105 -0.53 6.63 12.83
C PHE A 105 -1.65 6.38 11.83
N LYS A 106 -2.63 7.30 11.79
CA LYS A 106 -3.61 7.35 10.72
C LYS A 106 -2.87 7.79 9.46
N TYR A 107 -2.44 6.84 8.64
CA TYR A 107 -2.04 7.15 7.26
C TYR A 107 -3.31 7.71 6.60
N SER A 108 -3.36 9.01 6.37
CA SER A 108 -4.46 9.64 5.65
C SER A 108 -4.52 8.98 4.28
N ALA A 109 -5.52 8.14 4.06
CA ALA A 109 -5.84 7.52 2.78
C ALA A 109 -6.41 8.56 1.78
N GLU A 110 -6.04 9.83 1.96
CA GLU A 110 -6.44 10.93 1.14
C GLU A 110 -5.31 11.11 0.12
N ASN A 111 -5.67 11.16 -1.16
CA ASN A 111 -4.82 11.53 -2.31
C ASN A 111 -4.19 10.42 -3.16
N LEU A 112 -4.90 9.33 -3.49
CA LEU A 112 -4.52 8.56 -4.70
C LEU A 112 -5.68 7.92 -5.51
N ASP A 113 -6.93 8.03 -5.07
CA ASP A 113 -8.08 7.53 -5.84
C ASP A 113 -8.66 8.57 -6.82
N ASP A 114 -8.07 9.77 -6.92
CA ASP A 114 -8.67 10.90 -7.67
C ASP A 114 -8.19 11.07 -9.12
N ASP A 115 -7.52 10.07 -9.71
CA ASP A 115 -6.97 10.18 -11.09
C ASP A 115 -7.37 9.00 -12.00
N MET A 116 -8.58 8.44 -11.88
CA MET A 116 -9.15 7.56 -12.92
C MET A 116 -10.66 7.79 -13.15
N VAL A 117 -11.07 9.05 -13.25
CA VAL A 117 -12.38 9.39 -13.82
C VAL A 117 -12.20 9.60 -15.32
N ASP A 118 -12.72 8.65 -16.09
CA ASP A 118 -12.82 8.74 -17.54
C ASP A 118 -13.57 10.03 -17.92
N GLU A 119 -13.03 10.76 -18.90
CA GLU A 119 -13.58 12.03 -19.39
C GLU A 119 -15.06 11.93 -19.78
N GLN A 120 -15.91 12.68 -19.07
CA GLN A 120 -17.03 13.42 -19.67
C GLN A 120 -17.64 14.42 -18.67
N GLY A 121 -17.35 15.72 -18.90
CA GLY A 121 -18.19 16.84 -18.47
C GLY A 121 -17.70 17.63 -17.26
N LYS A 122 -17.02 18.76 -17.54
CA LYS A 122 -17.03 20.09 -16.85
C LYS A 122 -17.44 20.09 -15.36
N GLU A 123 -16.70 20.67 -14.41
CA GLU A 123 -16.17 22.04 -14.39
C GLU A 123 -15.31 22.20 -13.11
N HIS A 124 -14.24 23.00 -13.20
CA HIS A 124 -13.45 23.67 -12.15
C HIS A 124 -13.57 23.24 -10.67
N ILE A 125 -12.41 22.92 -10.06
CA ILE A 125 -11.66 23.81 -9.12
C ILE A 125 -10.33 23.11 -8.77
N LYS A 126 -9.20 23.77 -9.05
CA LYS A 126 -7.90 23.49 -8.41
C LYS A 126 -7.90 24.18 -7.07
N ILE A 127 -7.46 23.56 -5.99
CA ILE A 127 -6.51 24.20 -5.06
C ILE A 127 -5.76 23.12 -4.25
N PHE A 128 -4.43 23.07 -4.43
CA PHE A 128 -3.35 22.34 -3.71
C PHE A 128 -3.58 20.91 -3.21
#